data_AF-A0A944NVE1-F1
#
_entry.id   AF-A0A944NVE1-F1
#
_cell.length_a   1.000
_cell.length_b   1.000
_cell.length_c   1.000
_cell.angle_alpha   90.00
_cell.angle_beta   90.00
_cell.angle_gamma   90.00
#
_symmetry.space_group_name_H-M   'P 1'
#
loop_
_entity.id
_entity.type
_entity.pdbx_description
1 polymer ?
#
loop_
_entity_poly.entity_id
_entity_poly.type
_entity_poly.pdbx_seq_one_letter_code
_entity_poly.pdbx_strand_id
1 'polypeptide(L)'
;MHKEDKQKRRNKAIVAAYPLCVLLIGVVVNLFVLEVKPPIVALPSDEGVISLIIAAVLLVINHTWLMTTTELTRVRFEMYATPEEWAASGTRRQDAPEEGLRELERRHNIHRNTTENVIYFIFLAFIFILVSPTNLTVQVWIIGFAVARLGYTYSYLTGRNNARGLFMSLNLLAIYGMASYLVISLFA
;
A
#
# COMPACT_ATOMS: atom_id res chain seq x y z
N MET A 1 -0.64 -30.83 24.76
CA MET A 1 -0.51 -29.69 23.81
C MET A 1 -1.67 -28.74 24.05
N HIS A 2 -1.42 -27.56 24.64
CA HIS A 2 -2.46 -26.68 25.15
C HIS A 2 -3.31 -26.07 24.01
N LYS A 3 -4.60 -25.85 24.26
CA LYS A 3 -5.55 -25.26 23.29
C LYS A 3 -5.05 -23.91 22.71
N GLU A 4 -4.31 -23.15 23.51
CA GLU A 4 -3.67 -21.89 23.12
C GLU A 4 -2.56 -22.06 22.09
N ASP A 5 -1.74 -23.12 22.20
CA ASP A 5 -0.66 -23.41 21.25
C ASP A 5 -1.23 -23.75 19.87
N LYS A 6 -2.33 -24.52 19.85
CA LYS A 6 -3.05 -24.86 18.62
C LYS A 6 -3.64 -23.60 17.96
N GLN A 7 -4.18 -22.68 18.76
CA GLN A 7 -4.74 -21.41 18.27
C GLN A 7 -3.65 -20.49 17.70
N LYS A 8 -2.54 -20.32 18.42
CA LYS A 8 -1.38 -19.54 17.94
C LYS A 8 -0.80 -20.11 16.65
N ARG A 9 -0.66 -21.45 16.56
CA ARG A 9 -0.19 -22.13 15.34
C ARG A 9 -1.12 -21.89 14.15
N ARG A 10 -2.44 -21.97 14.37
CA ARG A 10 -3.44 -21.69 13.32
C ARG A 10 -3.34 -20.24 12.83
N ASN A 11 -3.25 -19.27 13.72
CA ASN A 11 -3.15 -17.86 13.34
C ASN A 11 -1.87 -17.58 12.54
N LYS A 12 -0.73 -18.16 12.96
CA LYS A 12 0.52 -18.07 12.19
C LYS A 12 0.39 -18.66 10.78
N ALA A 13 -0.26 -19.82 10.66
CA ALA A 13 -0.50 -20.45 9.36
C ALA A 13 -1.36 -19.57 8.44
N ILE A 14 -2.40 -18.92 8.98
CA ILE A 14 -3.24 -17.99 8.20
C ILE A 14 -2.42 -16.80 7.70
N VAL A 15 -1.61 -16.19 8.58
CA VAL A 15 -0.75 -15.05 8.21
C VAL A 15 0.28 -15.45 7.14
N ALA A 16 0.84 -16.66 7.23
CA ALA A 16 1.79 -17.17 6.26
C ALA A 16 1.15 -17.53 4.91
N ALA A 17 -0.06 -18.10 4.92
CA ALA A 17 -0.78 -18.48 3.70
C ALA A 17 -1.39 -17.27 2.98
N TYR A 18 -1.67 -16.19 3.70
CA TYR A 18 -2.38 -15.02 3.16
C TYR A 18 -1.74 -14.42 1.90
N PRO A 19 -0.42 -14.13 1.82
CA PRO A 19 0.20 -13.60 0.62
C PRO A 19 0.07 -14.55 -0.58
N LEU A 20 0.18 -15.87 -0.34
CA LEU A 20 0.01 -16.89 -1.38
C LEU A 20 -1.42 -16.90 -1.90
N CYS A 21 -2.42 -16.81 -1.01
CA CYS A 21 -3.82 -16.71 -1.43
C CYS A 21 -4.07 -15.47 -2.29
N VAL A 22 -3.53 -14.30 -1.90
CA VAL A 22 -3.67 -13.07 -2.70
C VAL A 22 -2.98 -13.20 -4.05
N LEU A 23 -1.80 -13.81 -4.11
CA LEU A 23 -1.11 -14.11 -5.37
C LEU A 23 -1.94 -15.02 -6.27
N LEU A 24 -2.51 -16.10 -5.73
CA LEU A 24 -3.36 -17.02 -6.49
C LEU A 24 -4.60 -16.31 -7.03
N ILE A 25 -5.21 -15.41 -6.26
CA ILE A 25 -6.32 -14.58 -6.74
C ILE A 25 -5.85 -13.68 -7.88
N GLY A 26 -4.68 -13.05 -7.77
CA GLY A 26 -4.10 -12.24 -8.84
C GLY A 26 -3.88 -13.03 -10.13
N VAL A 27 -3.34 -14.25 -10.03
CA VAL A 27 -3.20 -15.18 -11.16
C VAL A 27 -4.55 -15.50 -11.79
N VAL A 28 -5.55 -15.85 -10.99
CA VAL A 28 -6.90 -16.16 -11.48
C VAL A 28 -7.53 -14.96 -12.17
N VAL A 29 -7.43 -13.76 -11.58
CA VAL A 29 -7.92 -12.53 -12.21
C VAL A 29 -7.20 -12.30 -13.55
N ASN A 30 -5.88 -12.48 -13.60
CA ASN A 30 -5.14 -12.32 -14.84
C ASN A 30 -5.48 -13.36 -15.91
N LEU A 31 -5.80 -14.60 -15.56
CA LEU A 31 -6.08 -15.64 -16.56
C LEU A 31 -7.52 -15.64 -17.06
N PHE A 32 -8.47 -15.28 -16.18
CA PHE A 32 -9.90 -15.45 -16.46
C PHE A 32 -10.66 -14.14 -16.63
N VAL A 33 -10.11 -13.01 -16.17
CA VAL A 33 -10.78 -11.70 -16.21
C VAL A 33 -10.01 -10.72 -17.07
N LEU A 34 -8.71 -10.63 -16.85
CA LEU A 34 -7.80 -9.77 -17.62
C LEU A 34 -7.18 -10.62 -18.75
N GLU A 35 -6.75 -9.98 -19.82
CA GLU A 35 -6.16 -10.69 -20.97
C GLU A 35 -4.64 -10.59 -20.87
N VAL A 36 -3.96 -11.73 -20.68
CA VAL A 36 -2.49 -11.77 -20.71
C VAL A 36 -2.01 -11.99 -22.14
N LYS A 37 -1.12 -11.10 -22.60
CA LYS A 37 -0.48 -11.18 -23.91
C LYS A 37 1.01 -11.44 -23.75
N PRO A 38 1.68 -12.05 -24.74
CA PRO A 38 3.13 -12.14 -24.77
C PRO A 38 3.76 -10.75 -24.66
N PRO A 39 4.87 -10.57 -23.93
CA PRO A 39 5.46 -9.28 -23.69
C PRO A 39 6.05 -8.72 -24.99
N ILE A 40 5.52 -7.58 -25.44
CA ILE A 40 6.11 -6.80 -26.52
C ILE A 40 6.67 -5.54 -25.90
N VAL A 41 7.99 -5.43 -25.90
CA VAL A 41 8.68 -4.23 -25.40
C VAL A 41 8.40 -3.07 -26.35
N ALA A 42 7.66 -2.08 -25.88
CA ALA A 42 7.28 -0.91 -26.65
C ALA A 42 7.24 0.34 -25.78
N LEU A 43 7.07 1.49 -26.41
CA LEU A 43 6.71 2.71 -25.68
C LEU A 43 5.35 2.51 -24.99
N PRO A 44 5.16 3.08 -23.78
CA PRO A 44 3.89 3.01 -23.08
C PRO A 44 2.74 3.54 -23.96
N SER A 45 1.59 2.89 -23.91
CA SER A 45 0.37 3.42 -24.53
C SER A 45 -0.08 4.69 -23.81
N ASP A 46 -0.85 5.54 -24.51
CA ASP A 46 -1.45 6.74 -23.93
C ASP A 46 -2.21 6.42 -22.64
N GLU A 47 -2.98 5.32 -22.64
CA GLU A 47 -3.72 4.86 -21.46
C GLU A 47 -2.82 4.36 -20.33
N GLY A 48 -1.67 3.76 -20.66
CA GLY A 48 -0.60 3.43 -19.73
C GLY A 48 -0.08 4.68 -19.00
N VAL A 49 0.23 5.72 -19.77
CA VAL A 49 0.74 6.99 -19.25
C VAL A 49 -0.34 7.71 -18.43
N ILE A 50 -1.58 7.79 -18.92
CA ILE A 50 -2.70 8.42 -18.21
C ILE A 50 -2.95 7.71 -16.87
N SER A 51 -2.94 6.37 -16.86
CA SER A 51 -3.12 5.58 -15.63
C SER A 51 -2.01 5.87 -14.61
N LEU A 52 -0.76 6.00 -15.06
CA LEU A 52 0.36 6.40 -14.20
C LEU A 52 0.22 7.82 -13.67
N ILE A 53 -0.23 8.78 -14.49
CA ILE A 53 -0.48 10.16 -14.06
C ILE A 53 -1.55 10.17 -12.96
N ILE A 54 -2.67 9.47 -13.19
CA ILE A 54 -3.75 9.36 -12.19
C ILE A 54 -3.21 8.75 -10.90
N ALA A 55 -2.51 7.60 -10.99
CA ALA A 55 -1.95 6.95 -9.82
C ALA A 55 -0.93 7.85 -9.08
N ALA A 56 -0.06 8.55 -9.81
CA ALA A 56 0.92 9.46 -9.23
C ALA A 56 0.23 10.60 -8.47
N VAL A 57 -0.79 11.25 -9.06
CA VAL A 57 -1.56 12.31 -8.39
C VAL A 57 -2.22 11.79 -7.12
N LEU A 58 -2.89 10.63 -7.19
CA LEU A 58 -3.55 10.03 -6.02
C LEU A 58 -2.55 9.65 -4.92
N LEU A 59 -1.37 9.13 -5.28
CA LEU A 59 -0.32 8.78 -4.32
C LEU A 59 0.36 10.00 -3.70
N VAL A 60 0.53 11.09 -4.46
CA VAL A 60 0.99 12.39 -3.92
C VAL A 60 -0.04 12.93 -2.94
N ILE A 61 -1.33 12.94 -3.29
CA ILE A 61 -2.41 13.34 -2.37
C ILE A 61 -2.37 12.47 -1.10
N ASN A 62 -2.25 11.16 -1.25
CA ASN A 62 -2.15 10.23 -0.12
C ASN A 62 -0.97 10.55 0.80
N HIS A 63 0.21 10.81 0.23
CA HIS A 63 1.41 11.11 0.99
C HIS A 63 1.32 12.48 1.69
N THR A 64 0.86 13.52 0.99
CA THR A 64 0.63 14.84 1.57
C THR A 64 -0.37 14.76 2.72
N TRP A 65 -1.46 14.02 2.56
CA TRP A 65 -2.44 13.80 3.63
C TRP A 65 -1.81 13.13 4.86
N LEU A 66 -0.94 12.15 4.67
CA LEU A 66 -0.20 11.51 5.77
C LEU A 66 0.76 12.47 6.48
N MET A 67 1.48 13.31 5.73
CA MET A 67 2.33 14.35 6.33
C MET A 67 1.50 15.32 7.15
N THR A 68 0.43 15.88 6.58
CA THR A 68 -0.45 16.81 7.29
C THR A 68 -1.05 16.20 8.56
N THR A 69 -1.53 14.96 8.51
CA THR A 69 -2.11 14.31 9.70
C THR A 69 -1.07 13.99 10.77
N THR A 70 0.20 13.81 10.39
CA THR A 70 1.32 13.64 11.32
C THR A 70 1.58 14.95 12.06
N GLU A 71 1.70 16.06 11.34
CA GLU A 71 1.93 17.38 11.96
C GLU A 71 0.73 17.83 12.79
N LEU A 72 -0.50 17.64 12.33
CA LEU A 72 -1.70 17.94 13.13
C LEU A 72 -1.75 17.14 14.44
N THR A 73 -1.21 15.92 14.43
CA THR A 73 -1.13 15.11 15.66
C THR A 73 -0.07 15.65 16.60
N ARG A 74 1.08 16.10 16.06
CA ARG A 74 2.11 16.77 16.85
C ARG A 74 1.57 18.05 17.50
N VAL A 75 0.90 18.91 16.72
CA VAL A 75 0.25 20.12 17.24
C VAL A 75 -0.79 19.81 18.31
N ARG A 76 -1.67 18.82 18.07
CA ARG A 76 -2.75 18.46 19.02
C ARG A 76 -2.24 18.01 20.39
N PHE A 77 -1.10 17.33 20.43
CA PHE A 77 -0.53 16.78 21.66
C PHE A 77 0.72 17.53 22.12
N GLU A 78 0.96 18.74 21.61
CA GLU A 78 2.12 19.59 21.96
C GLU A 78 3.46 18.83 21.83
N MET A 79 3.56 18.02 20.79
CA MET A 79 4.77 17.26 20.46
C MET A 79 5.53 17.95 19.35
N TYR A 80 6.85 17.78 19.37
CA TYR A 80 7.75 18.39 18.39
C TYR A 80 8.58 17.34 17.66
N ALA A 81 9.01 17.69 16.45
CA ALA A 81 9.72 16.78 15.56
C ALA A 81 11.20 16.66 15.94
N THR A 82 11.84 17.78 16.31
CA THR A 82 13.28 17.83 16.56
C THR A 82 13.63 18.23 18.00
N PRO A 83 14.81 17.86 18.51
CA PRO A 83 15.26 18.26 19.85
C PRO A 83 15.28 19.78 20.08
N GLU A 84 15.56 20.57 19.04
CA GLU A 84 15.63 22.04 19.10
C GLU A 84 14.25 22.65 19.35
N GLU A 85 13.22 22.11 18.71
CA GLU A 85 11.83 22.52 18.92
C GLU A 85 11.35 22.18 20.34
N TRP A 86 11.72 21.00 20.85
CA TRP A 86 11.47 20.61 22.24
C TRP A 86 12.20 21.54 23.23
N ALA A 87 13.45 21.90 22.96
CA ALA A 87 14.19 22.84 23.81
C ALA A 87 13.54 24.23 23.83
N ALA A 88 13.07 24.70 22.67
CA ALA A 88 12.40 26.00 22.53
C ALA A 88 11.01 26.05 23.19
N SER A 89 10.29 24.93 23.25
CA SER A 89 8.98 24.85 23.92
C SER A 89 9.09 24.82 25.45
N GLY A 90 10.27 24.54 25.99
CA GLY A 90 10.47 24.32 27.43
C GLY A 90 9.88 23.00 27.95
N THR A 91 9.42 22.12 27.05
CA THR A 91 8.89 20.79 27.37
C THR A 91 9.85 19.71 26.91
N ARG A 92 9.81 18.52 27.52
CA ARG A 92 10.62 17.38 27.05
C ARG A 92 9.72 16.35 26.41
N ARG A 93 10.29 15.57 25.49
CA ARG A 93 9.61 14.43 24.88
C ARG A 93 9.02 13.43 25.90
N GLN A 94 9.63 13.33 27.07
CA GLN A 94 9.19 12.48 28.19
C GLN A 94 7.86 12.96 28.81
N ASP A 95 7.57 14.25 28.67
CA ASP A 95 6.38 14.89 29.20
C ASP A 95 5.19 14.76 28.22
N ALA A 96 5.42 14.21 27.01
CA ALA A 96 4.38 14.03 25.99
C ALA A 96 3.32 13.00 26.43
N PRO A 97 2.01 13.28 26.19
CA PRO A 97 0.95 12.33 26.52
C PRO A 97 1.14 10.97 25.82
N GLU A 98 0.92 9.88 26.55
CA GLU A 98 1.03 8.51 26.01
C GLU A 98 0.12 8.30 24.80
N GLU A 99 -1.09 8.87 24.81
CA GLU A 99 -1.99 8.85 23.66
C GLU A 99 -1.37 9.51 22.42
N GLY A 100 -0.72 10.66 22.58
CA GLY A 100 -0.04 11.37 21.51
C GLY A 100 1.09 10.54 20.91
N LEU A 101 1.90 9.90 21.76
CA LEU A 101 2.98 9.00 21.33
C LEU A 101 2.44 7.81 20.52
N ARG A 102 1.37 7.15 21.00
CA ARG A 102 0.72 6.05 20.27
C ARG A 102 0.14 6.51 18.94
N GLU A 103 -0.53 7.66 18.90
CA GLU A 103 -1.10 8.21 17.66
C GLU A 103 0.00 8.61 16.66
N LEU A 104 1.12 9.16 17.13
CA LEU A 104 2.27 9.49 16.28
C LEU A 104 2.92 8.24 15.70
N GLU A 105 3.17 7.22 16.53
CA GLU A 105 3.68 5.93 16.08
C GLU A 105 2.75 5.29 15.04
N ARG A 106 1.43 5.39 15.26
CA ARG A 106 0.41 4.94 14.31
C ARG A 106 0.61 5.56 12.94
N ARG A 107 0.87 6.88 12.85
CA ARG A 107 1.11 7.57 11.57
C ARG A 107 2.44 7.21 10.95
N HIS A 108 3.52 7.11 11.73
CA HIS A 108 4.81 6.62 11.21
C HIS A 108 4.72 5.19 10.66
N ASN A 109 3.92 4.31 11.29
CA ASN A 109 3.66 2.98 10.76
C ASN A 109 2.91 3.00 9.42
N ILE A 110 1.98 3.96 9.23
CA ILE A 110 1.32 4.15 7.94
C ILE A 110 2.29 4.69 6.88
N HIS A 111 3.15 5.66 7.25
CA HIS A 111 4.20 6.17 6.36
C HIS A 111 5.11 5.05 5.88
N ARG A 112 5.67 4.25 6.80
CA ARG A 112 6.54 3.12 6.44
C ARG A 112 5.84 2.14 5.50
N ASN A 113 4.62 1.71 5.85
CA ASN A 113 3.84 0.80 5.00
C ASN A 113 3.57 1.40 3.61
N THR A 114 3.23 2.69 3.54
CA THR A 114 2.97 3.40 2.29
C THR A 114 4.24 3.44 1.44
N THR A 115 5.36 3.87 2.00
CA THR A 115 6.64 3.96 1.31
C THR A 115 7.10 2.60 0.78
N GLU A 116 7.08 1.56 1.61
CA GLU A 116 7.47 0.20 1.22
C GLU A 116 6.61 -0.33 0.06
N ASN A 117 5.28 -0.16 0.11
CA ASN A 117 4.40 -0.65 -0.94
C ASN A 117 4.50 0.17 -2.23
N VAL A 118 4.62 1.50 -2.11
CA VAL A 118 4.71 2.39 -3.28
C VAL A 118 6.02 2.16 -4.04
N ILE A 119 7.13 1.83 -3.36
CA ILE A 119 8.40 1.51 -4.04
C ILE A 119 8.24 0.29 -4.95
N TYR A 120 7.68 -0.82 -4.45
CA TYR A 120 7.45 -2.02 -5.26
C TYR A 120 6.42 -1.78 -6.37
N PHE A 121 5.39 -0.99 -6.07
CA PHE A 121 4.42 -0.57 -7.08
C PHE A 121 5.09 0.21 -8.21
N ILE A 122 5.92 1.21 -7.92
CA ILE A 122 6.60 2.01 -8.95
C ILE A 122 7.50 1.10 -9.81
N PHE A 123 8.27 0.22 -9.17
CA PHE A 123 9.14 -0.72 -9.88
C PHE A 123 8.35 -1.62 -10.83
N LEU A 124 7.27 -2.24 -10.33
CA LEU A 124 6.44 -3.13 -11.13
C LEU A 124 5.68 -2.36 -12.21
N ALA A 125 5.01 -1.26 -11.87
CA ALA A 125 4.23 -0.45 -12.79
C ALA A 125 5.08 0.07 -13.94
N PHE A 126 6.33 0.45 -13.67
CA PHE A 126 7.28 0.87 -14.71
C PHE A 126 7.59 -0.25 -15.71
N ILE A 127 7.91 -1.46 -15.25
CA ILE A 127 8.13 -2.61 -16.13
C ILE A 127 6.82 -2.98 -16.86
N PHE A 128 5.70 -2.91 -16.13
CA PHE A 128 4.38 -3.31 -16.57
C PHE A 128 3.90 -2.52 -17.79
N ILE A 129 4.06 -1.19 -17.78
CA ILE A 129 3.64 -0.35 -18.93
C ILE A 129 4.50 -0.56 -20.18
N LEU A 130 5.71 -1.12 -20.04
CA LEU A 130 6.64 -1.34 -21.14
C LEU A 130 6.40 -2.65 -21.89
N VAL A 131 5.63 -3.58 -21.32
CA VAL A 131 5.35 -4.89 -21.94
C VAL A 131 4.03 -4.94 -22.70
N SER A 132 3.50 -3.77 -23.07
CA SER A 132 2.26 -3.62 -23.85
C SER A 132 1.03 -4.39 -23.29
N PRO A 133 0.72 -4.29 -21.98
CA PRO A 133 -0.49 -4.88 -21.41
C PRO A 133 -1.75 -4.23 -21.99
N THR A 134 -2.89 -4.90 -21.87
CA THR A 134 -4.17 -4.32 -22.33
C THR A 134 -4.59 -3.14 -21.45
N ASN A 135 -5.29 -2.16 -22.04
CA ASN A 135 -5.70 -0.93 -21.34
C ASN A 135 -6.49 -1.22 -20.05
N LEU A 136 -7.41 -2.19 -20.09
CA LEU A 136 -8.18 -2.59 -18.91
C LEU A 136 -7.26 -3.11 -17.80
N THR A 137 -6.26 -3.94 -18.15
CA THR A 137 -5.32 -4.51 -17.18
C THR A 137 -4.48 -3.43 -16.50
N VAL A 138 -4.00 -2.45 -17.29
CA VAL A 138 -3.30 -1.27 -16.76
C VAL A 138 -4.19 -0.52 -15.78
N GLN A 139 -5.40 -0.15 -16.17
CA GLN A 139 -6.29 0.63 -15.33
C GLN A 139 -6.62 -0.10 -14.02
N VAL A 140 -6.96 -1.39 -14.09
CA VAL A 140 -7.28 -2.21 -12.92
C VAL A 140 -6.12 -2.30 -11.94
N TRP A 141 -4.89 -2.56 -12.41
CA TRP A 141 -3.76 -2.72 -11.50
C TRP A 141 -3.13 -1.41 -11.05
N ILE A 142 -2.98 -0.44 -11.94
CA ILE A 142 -2.30 0.84 -11.64
C ILE A 142 -3.23 1.77 -10.86
N ILE A 143 -4.42 2.05 -11.38
CA ILE A 143 -5.37 2.94 -10.70
C ILE A 143 -5.94 2.23 -9.47
N GLY A 144 -6.23 0.94 -9.56
CA GLY A 144 -6.73 0.14 -8.44
C GLY A 144 -5.78 0.16 -7.25
N PHE A 145 -4.45 0.07 -7.46
CA PHE A 145 -3.47 0.23 -6.39
C PHE A 145 -3.59 1.61 -5.72
N ALA A 146 -3.60 2.70 -6.50
CA ALA A 146 -3.63 4.05 -5.93
C ALA A 146 -4.92 4.33 -5.14
N VAL A 147 -6.07 3.86 -5.63
CA VAL A 147 -7.35 3.97 -4.92
C VAL A 147 -7.36 3.13 -3.63
N ALA A 148 -6.89 1.88 -3.70
CA ALA A 148 -6.77 1.02 -2.53
C ALA A 148 -5.79 1.61 -1.50
N ARG A 149 -4.79 2.37 -1.93
CA ARG A 149 -3.85 3.05 -1.04
C ARG A 149 -4.51 4.17 -0.24
N LEU A 150 -5.32 4.99 -0.89
CA LEU A 150 -6.12 6.02 -0.21
C LEU A 150 -7.11 5.39 0.79
N GLY A 151 -7.79 4.33 0.37
CA GLY A 151 -8.73 3.60 1.22
C GLY A 151 -8.08 3.01 2.47
N TYR A 152 -6.90 2.42 2.34
CA TYR A 152 -6.13 1.92 3.49
C TYR A 152 -5.73 3.06 4.42
N THR A 153 -5.19 4.16 3.88
CA THR A 153 -4.75 5.31 4.68
C THR A 153 -5.91 5.86 5.51
N TYR A 154 -7.06 6.11 4.87
CA TYR A 154 -8.27 6.54 5.54
C TYR A 154 -8.71 5.55 6.64
N SER A 155 -8.76 4.26 6.30
CA SER A 155 -9.22 3.21 7.24
C SER A 155 -8.28 3.08 8.45
N TYR A 156 -6.98 3.25 8.24
CA TYR A 156 -6.00 3.21 9.30
C TYR A 156 -6.13 4.42 10.23
N LEU A 157 -6.26 5.63 9.66
CA LEU A 157 -6.43 6.87 10.43
C LEU A 157 -7.75 6.89 11.23
N THR A 158 -8.79 6.23 10.75
CA THR A 158 -10.10 6.15 11.41
C THR A 158 -10.26 4.92 12.31
N GLY A 159 -9.22 4.10 12.49
CA GLY A 159 -9.27 2.91 13.34
C GLY A 159 -10.16 1.76 12.82
N ARG A 160 -10.53 1.77 11.53
CA ARG A 160 -11.41 0.78 10.91
C ARG A 160 -10.64 -0.48 10.50
N ASN A 161 -10.42 -1.40 11.44
CA ASN A 161 -9.56 -2.57 11.24
C ASN A 161 -9.99 -3.49 10.06
N ASN A 162 -11.29 -3.74 9.89
CA ASN A 162 -11.78 -4.60 8.80
C ASN A 162 -11.53 -3.95 7.43
N ALA A 163 -11.88 -2.67 7.29
CA ALA A 163 -11.65 -1.92 6.06
C ALA A 163 -10.15 -1.78 5.75
N ARG A 164 -9.31 -1.55 6.77
CA ARG A 164 -7.85 -1.53 6.63
C ARG A 164 -7.33 -2.85 6.06
N GLY A 165 -7.77 -3.99 6.60
CA GLY A 165 -7.36 -5.31 6.11
C GLY A 165 -7.80 -5.58 4.67
N LEU A 166 -9.02 -5.15 4.32
CA LEU A 166 -9.54 -5.24 2.95
C LEU A 166 -8.68 -4.43 1.97
N PHE A 167 -8.46 -3.15 2.25
CA PHE A 167 -7.66 -2.29 1.38
C PHE A 167 -6.19 -2.72 1.32
N MET A 168 -5.63 -3.30 2.39
CA MET A 168 -4.31 -3.93 2.32
C MET A 168 -4.30 -5.09 1.33
N SER A 169 -5.34 -5.92 1.36
CA SER A 169 -5.49 -7.05 0.43
C SER A 169 -5.60 -6.57 -1.01
N LEU A 170 -6.34 -5.48 -1.27
CA LEU A 170 -6.44 -4.89 -2.60
C LEU A 170 -5.11 -4.30 -3.08
N ASN A 171 -4.33 -3.67 -2.20
CA ASN A 171 -2.99 -3.18 -2.54
C ASN A 171 -2.05 -4.33 -2.93
N LEU A 172 -2.02 -5.39 -2.12
CA LEU A 172 -1.22 -6.59 -2.41
C LEU A 172 -1.72 -7.29 -3.67
N LEU A 173 -3.02 -7.33 -3.90
CA LEU A 173 -3.61 -7.92 -5.09
C LEU A 173 -3.15 -7.18 -6.35
N ALA A 174 -3.05 -5.85 -6.32
CA ALA A 174 -2.51 -5.10 -7.45
C ALA A 174 -1.01 -5.35 -7.69
N ILE A 175 -0.20 -5.39 -6.62
CA ILE A 175 1.24 -5.72 -6.71
C ILE A 175 1.45 -7.14 -7.26
N TYR A 176 0.79 -8.13 -6.67
CA TYR A 176 0.88 -9.52 -7.13
C TYR A 176 0.19 -9.73 -8.49
N GLY A 177 -0.83 -8.94 -8.81
CA GLY A 177 -1.49 -8.91 -10.11
C GLY A 177 -0.51 -8.50 -11.20
N MET A 178 0.19 -7.38 -11.04
CA MET A 178 1.23 -6.98 -12.00
C MET A 178 2.37 -8.00 -12.07
N ALA A 179 2.87 -8.46 -10.91
CA ALA A 179 3.98 -9.42 -10.88
C ALA A 179 3.61 -10.75 -11.55
N SER A 180 2.42 -11.29 -11.27
CA SER A 180 1.97 -12.53 -11.90
C SER A 180 1.67 -12.36 -13.38
N TYR A 181 1.11 -11.23 -13.81
CA TYR A 181 0.93 -10.93 -15.23
C TYR A 181 2.27 -10.96 -15.97
N LEU A 182 3.28 -10.28 -15.42
CA LEU A 182 4.63 -10.26 -15.99
C LEU A 182 5.26 -11.64 -16.08
N VAL A 183 4.98 -12.53 -15.14
CA VAL A 183 5.48 -13.92 -15.18
C VAL A 183 4.71 -14.74 -16.21
N ILE A 184 3.38 -14.66 -16.21
CA ILE A 184 2.52 -15.42 -17.13
C ILE A 184 2.80 -15.01 -18.58
N SER A 185 3.01 -13.72 -18.84
CA SER A 185 3.28 -13.22 -20.19
C SER A 185 4.52 -13.85 -20.81
N LEU A 186 5.55 -14.21 -20.02
CA LEU A 186 6.74 -14.91 -20.50
C LEU A 186 6.45 -16.29 -21.12
N PHE A 187 5.28 -16.88 -20.82
CA PHE A 187 4.87 -18.21 -21.27
C PHE A 187 3.60 -18.19 -22.12
N ALA A 188 3.06 -17.01 -22.43
CA ALA A 188 1.84 -16.83 -23.23
C ALA A 188 2.12 -16.93 -24.74
#